data_AF-A0A6C8LM68-F1
#
_entry.id   AF-A0A6C8LM68-F1
#
_cell.length_a   1.000
_cell.length_b   1.000
_cell.length_c   1.000
_cell.angle_alpha   90.00
_cell.angle_beta   90.00
_cell.angle_gamma   90.00
#
_symmetry.space_group_name_H-M   'P 1'
#
loop_
_entity.id
_entity.type
_entity.pdbx_description
1 polymer ?
#
loop_
_entity_poly.entity_id
_entity_poly.type
_entity_poly.pdbx_seq_one_letter_code
_entity_poly.pdbx_strand_id
1 'polypeptide(L)'
;TATSLLGLSPQQTYQEILDLQESRIPFDVVTGKRLYSNMLIRTLEVTTDRTTENVLSAVLTLREVLISQTQQVTVADKTDMKDGASTSPVLNTGTKTTKPPNTSLLQSGAAFL
;
A
#
# COMPACT_ATOMS: atom_id res chain seq x y z
N THR A 1 -19.08 -11.95 -43.30
CA THR A 1 -18.39 -13.25 -43.40
C THR A 1 -16.93 -13.05 -43.03
N ALA A 2 -16.47 -13.72 -41.96
CA ALA A 2 -15.08 -13.90 -41.50
C ALA A 2 -14.27 -12.72 -40.91
N THR A 3 -14.63 -12.21 -39.72
CA THR A 3 -13.64 -11.69 -38.73
C THR A 3 -14.16 -11.74 -37.28
N SER A 4 -14.92 -12.78 -36.93
CA SER A 4 -15.40 -12.99 -35.56
C SER A 4 -14.52 -14.00 -34.82
N LEU A 5 -13.22 -13.75 -34.77
CA LEU A 5 -12.29 -14.51 -33.94
C LEU A 5 -11.52 -13.63 -32.93
N LEU A 6 -11.48 -12.31 -33.11
CA LEU A 6 -10.92 -11.29 -32.20
C LEU A 6 -11.59 -9.90 -32.45
N GLY A 7 -12.92 -9.84 -32.51
CA GLY A 7 -13.77 -8.88 -33.26
C GLY A 7 -13.65 -7.34 -33.10
N LEU A 8 -12.45 -6.78 -33.00
CA LEU A 8 -12.15 -5.34 -33.07
C LEU A 8 -11.33 -5.05 -34.34
N SER A 9 -11.63 -3.94 -35.02
CA SER A 9 -10.77 -3.45 -36.10
C SER A 9 -9.44 -2.92 -35.54
N PRO A 10 -8.34 -2.90 -36.32
CA PRO A 10 -7.06 -2.37 -35.86
C PRO A 10 -7.16 -0.94 -35.30
N GLN A 11 -8.04 -0.13 -35.89
CA GLN A 11 -8.34 1.23 -35.43
C GLN A 11 -9.03 1.25 -34.07
N GLN A 12 -9.99 0.34 -33.85
CA GLN A 12 -10.69 0.23 -32.56
C GLN A 12 -9.74 -0.24 -31.46
N THR A 13 -8.91 -1.25 -31.73
CA THR A 13 -7.90 -1.72 -30.76
C THR A 13 -6.91 -0.61 -30.41
N TYR A 14 -6.46 0.17 -31.40
CA TYR A 14 -5.59 1.31 -31.12
C TYR A 14 -6.26 2.35 -30.21
N GLN A 15 -7.55 2.65 -30.45
CA GLN A 15 -8.31 3.57 -29.62
C GLN A 15 -8.45 3.05 -28.18
N GLU A 16 -8.76 1.77 -27.97
CA GLU A 16 -8.85 1.19 -26.63
C GLU A 16 -7.52 1.30 -25.87
N ILE A 17 -6.38 1.13 -26.54
CA ILE A 17 -5.07 1.28 -25.90
C ILE A 17 -4.82 2.75 -25.50
N LEU A 18 -5.24 3.71 -26.34
CA LEU A 18 -5.19 5.14 -25.98
C LEU A 18 -6.09 5.45 -24.78
N ASP A 19 -7.30 4.91 -24.75
CA ASP A 19 -8.24 5.11 -23.65
C ASP A 19 -7.70 4.52 -22.34
N LEU A 20 -7.05 3.35 -22.41
CA LEU A 20 -6.33 2.77 -21.27
C LEU A 20 -5.19 3.66 -20.79
N GLN A 21 -4.44 4.28 -21.71
CA GLN A 21 -3.39 5.24 -21.37
C GLN A 21 -3.96 6.48 -20.68
N GLU A 22 -5.10 7.01 -21.13
CA GLU A 22 -5.76 8.18 -20.54
C GLU A 22 -6.35 7.87 -19.16
N SER A 23 -6.92 6.67 -18.99
CA SER A 23 -7.54 6.22 -17.73
C SER A 23 -6.58 6.25 -16.54
N ARG A 24 -5.28 6.01 -16.79
CA ARG A 24 -4.22 5.92 -15.76
C ARG A 24 -4.56 4.92 -14.64
N ILE A 25 -5.36 3.90 -14.93
CA ILE A 25 -5.73 2.84 -13.98
C ILE A 25 -4.71 1.70 -14.12
N PRO A 26 -4.03 1.28 -13.02
CA PRO A 26 -3.11 0.16 -13.07
C PRO A 26 -3.85 -1.15 -13.38
N PHE A 27 -3.28 -1.96 -14.27
CA PHE A 27 -3.86 -3.24 -14.69
C PHE A 27 -2.82 -4.36 -14.70
N ASP A 28 -3.31 -5.60 -14.69
CA ASP A 28 -2.47 -6.78 -14.73
C ASP A 28 -2.17 -7.18 -16.18
N VAL A 29 -0.91 -7.47 -16.47
CA VAL A 29 -0.41 -7.86 -17.79
C VAL A 29 -0.01 -9.32 -17.76
N VAL A 30 -0.74 -10.15 -18.49
CA VAL A 30 -0.43 -11.56 -18.67
C VAL A 30 0.40 -11.72 -19.94
N THR A 31 1.65 -12.15 -19.79
CA THR A 31 2.52 -12.55 -20.89
C THR A 31 2.61 -14.08 -20.96
N GLY A 32 3.14 -14.62 -22.05
CA GLY A 32 3.30 -16.08 -22.19
C GLY A 32 4.21 -16.75 -21.15
N LYS A 33 5.04 -16.00 -20.42
CA LYS A 33 5.96 -16.55 -19.40
C LYS A 33 5.72 -16.06 -17.98
N ARG A 34 5.14 -14.87 -17.81
CA ARG A 34 5.01 -14.19 -16.50
C ARG A 34 3.73 -13.37 -16.44
N LEU A 35 3.20 -13.23 -15.24
CA LEU A 35 2.14 -12.29 -14.89
C LEU A 35 2.79 -11.09 -14.19
N TYR A 36 2.51 -9.89 -14.68
CA TYR A 36 2.93 -8.64 -14.06
C TYR A 36 1.70 -7.92 -13.51
N SER A 37 1.73 -7.52 -12.24
CA SER A 37 0.62 -6.80 -11.60
C SER A 37 0.92 -5.31 -11.48
N ASN A 38 -0.13 -4.50 -11.36
CA ASN A 38 -0.04 -3.04 -11.18
C ASN A 38 0.78 -2.33 -12.27
N MET A 39 0.56 -2.68 -13.53
CA MET A 39 1.26 -2.09 -14.68
C MET A 39 0.48 -0.91 -15.26
N LEU A 40 1.20 0.11 -15.75
CA LEU A 40 0.67 1.23 -16.52
C LEU A 40 1.42 1.38 -17.84
N ILE A 41 0.72 1.81 -18.89
CA ILE A 41 1.33 2.14 -20.18
C ILE A 41 2.06 3.48 -20.06
N ARG A 42 3.37 3.46 -20.35
CA ARG A 42 4.22 4.66 -20.37
C ARG A 42 4.30 5.26 -21.76
N THR A 43 4.63 4.43 -22.75
CA THR A 43 4.79 4.85 -24.14
C THR A 43 4.17 3.80 -25.05
N LEU A 44 3.53 4.29 -26.11
CA LEU A 44 3.04 3.51 -27.23
C LEU A 44 3.74 4.01 -28.50
N GLU A 45 4.48 3.12 -29.15
CA GLU A 45 5.14 3.40 -30.43
C GLU A 45 4.48 2.58 -31.53
N VAL A 46 3.88 3.25 -32.52
CA VAL A 46 3.29 2.59 -33.69
C VAL A 46 4.29 2.65 -34.84
N THR A 47 4.58 1.49 -35.43
CA THR A 47 5.43 1.39 -36.62
C THR A 47 4.58 0.93 -37.79
N THR A 48 4.36 1.82 -38.76
CA THR A 48 3.68 1.49 -40.02
C THR A 48 4.72 1.37 -41.14
N ASP A 49 4.73 0.24 -41.83
CA ASP A 49 5.51 0.03 -43.05
C ASP A 49 4.56 -0.17 -44.24
N ARG A 50 5.04 0.04 -45.47
CA ARG A 50 4.26 -0.14 -46.72
C ARG A 50 3.68 -1.54 -46.85
N THR A 51 4.30 -2.53 -46.21
CA THR A 51 3.83 -3.92 -46.22
C THR A 51 2.84 -4.24 -45.10
N THR A 52 2.72 -3.37 -44.09
CA THR A 52 1.93 -3.60 -42.86
C THR A 52 0.85 -2.56 -42.62
N GLU A 53 0.46 -1.77 -43.63
CA GLU A 53 -0.52 -0.69 -43.51
C GLU A 53 -1.87 -1.11 -42.89
N ASN A 54 -2.32 -2.34 -43.15
CA ASN A 54 -3.59 -2.86 -42.63
C ASN A 54 -3.46 -3.59 -41.29
N VAL A 55 -2.28 -3.57 -40.68
CA VAL A 55 -1.98 -4.27 -39.42
C VAL A 55 -1.43 -3.27 -38.41
N LEU A 56 -2.00 -3.28 -37.21
CA LEU A 56 -1.45 -2.50 -36.11
C LEU A 56 -0.20 -3.20 -35.58
N SER A 57 0.98 -2.67 -35.89
CA SER A 57 2.24 -3.05 -35.25
C SER A 57 2.64 -1.97 -34.26
N ALA A 58 2.61 -2.31 -32.97
CA ALA A 58 2.93 -1.38 -31.91
C ALA A 58 3.84 -2.01 -30.84
N VAL A 59 4.76 -1.21 -30.32
CA VAL A 59 5.60 -1.54 -29.17
C VAL A 59 5.10 -0.73 -27.97
N LEU A 60 4.72 -1.44 -26.90
CA LEU A 60 4.23 -0.85 -25.66
C LEU A 60 5.31 -0.96 -24.58
N THR A 61 5.63 0.15 -23.95
CA THR A 61 6.46 0.14 -22.73
C THR A 61 5.55 0.32 -21.52
N LEU A 62 5.63 -0.63 -20.60
CA LEU A 62 4.82 -0.67 -19.39
C LEU A 62 5.71 -0.45 -18.16
N ARG A 63 5.17 0.19 -17.12
CA ARG A 63 5.86 0.42 -15.85
C ARG A 63 4.98 -0.02 -14.67
N GLU A 64 5.60 -0.70 -13.71
CA GLU A 64 4.96 -1.05 -12.44
C GLU A 64 4.79 0.20 -11.55
N VAL A 65 3.62 0.33 -10.92
CA VAL A 65 3.33 1.34 -9.91
C VAL A 65 3.28 0.70 -8.54
N LEU A 66 4.24 1.06 -7.69
CA LEU A 66 4.29 0.63 -6.30
C LEU A 66 3.37 1.52 -5.44
N ILE A 67 2.16 1.03 -5.14
CA ILE A 67 1.22 1.71 -4.25
C ILE A 67 1.49 1.25 -2.81
N SER A 68 2.09 2.11 -2.00
CA SER A 68 2.26 1.88 -0.57
C SER A 68 0.93 2.15 0.16
N GLN A 69 0.36 1.14 0.80
CA GLN A 69 -0.78 1.30 1.70
C GLN A 69 -0.26 1.56 3.12
N THR A 70 -0.51 2.75 3.66
CA THR A 70 -0.26 3.03 5.08
C THR A 70 -1.37 2.38 5.89
N GLN A 71 -1.03 1.36 6.68
CA GLN A 71 -1.95 0.81 7.67
C GLN A 71 -2.22 1.87 8.73
N GLN A 72 -3.44 2.42 8.74
CA GLN A 72 -3.91 3.22 9.85
C GLN A 72 -4.21 2.25 11.00
N VAL A 73 -3.25 2.10 11.91
CA VAL A 73 -3.53 1.47 13.20
C VAL A 73 -4.42 2.45 13.96
N THR A 74 -5.73 2.20 13.95
CA THR A 74 -6.67 2.91 14.80
C THR A 74 -6.33 2.57 16.25
N VAL A 75 -5.61 3.47 16.92
CA VAL A 75 -5.44 3.40 18.37
C VAL A 75 -6.81 3.62 19.00
N ALA A 76 -7.20 2.74 19.92
CA ALA A 76 -8.47 2.87 20.64
C ALA A 76 -8.52 4.24 21.34
N ASP A 77 -9.67 4.92 21.25
CA ASP A 77 -9.91 6.16 21.97
C ASP A 77 -9.71 5.94 23.47
N LYS A 78 -9.02 6.92 24.09
CA LYS A 78 -8.52 6.84 25.47
C LYS A 78 -9.61 6.63 26.53
N THR A 79 -10.89 6.77 26.16
CA THR A 79 -12.06 6.62 27.04
C THR A 79 -12.33 5.19 27.48
N ASP A 80 -11.88 4.17 26.72
CA ASP A 80 -12.06 2.75 27.07
C ASP A 80 -10.82 2.12 27.74
N MET A 81 -9.81 2.94 28.11
CA MET A 81 -8.67 2.47 28.88
C MET A 81 -9.03 2.31 30.37
N LYS A 82 -9.71 1.21 30.70
CA LYS A 82 -10.15 0.89 32.07
C LYS A 82 -8.98 0.73 33.07
N ASP A 83 -7.77 0.38 32.59
CA ASP A 83 -6.56 0.22 33.41
C ASP A 83 -5.37 1.01 32.82
N GLY A 84 -5.32 2.31 33.09
CA GLY A 84 -4.39 3.29 32.50
C GLY A 84 -2.92 3.21 32.95
N ALA A 85 -2.38 2.05 33.35
CA ALA A 85 -1.05 1.96 33.95
C ALA A 85 -0.03 1.03 33.26
N SER A 86 -0.37 0.32 32.18
CA SER A 86 0.52 -0.78 31.73
C SER A 86 0.66 -1.02 30.23
N THR A 87 0.79 0.02 29.40
CA THR A 87 1.25 -0.14 28.00
C THR A 87 2.20 0.96 27.49
N SER A 88 3.07 1.49 28.36
CA SER A 88 4.26 2.19 27.84
C SER A 88 5.27 1.15 27.33
N PRO A 89 5.89 1.35 26.14
CA PRO A 89 6.99 0.50 25.70
C PRO A 89 8.07 0.50 26.78
N VAL A 90 8.65 -0.66 27.11
CA VAL A 90 9.66 -0.78 28.16
C VAL A 90 10.94 -0.06 27.72
N LEU A 91 11.04 1.22 28.02
CA LEU A 91 12.29 1.96 27.94
C LEU A 91 13.08 1.61 29.21
N ASN A 92 14.18 0.86 29.07
CA ASN A 92 15.07 0.47 30.17
C ASN A 92 15.74 1.72 30.77
N THR A 93 15.03 2.39 31.67
CA THR A 93 15.57 3.46 32.49
C THR A 93 16.05 2.79 33.77
N GLY A 94 17.38 2.71 33.95
CA GLY A 94 18.03 2.00 35.04
C GLY A 94 17.48 2.28 36.45
N THR A 95 17.85 1.42 37.39
CA THR A 95 17.30 1.29 38.75
C THR A 95 17.04 2.63 39.45
N LYS A 96 15.77 3.02 39.53
CA LYS A 96 15.33 4.12 40.41
C LYS A 96 15.30 3.59 41.85
N THR A 97 16.26 4.04 42.65
CA THR A 97 16.35 3.76 44.09
C THR A 97 15.08 4.21 44.81
N THR A 98 14.48 3.32 45.60
CA THR A 98 13.31 3.60 46.42
C THR A 98 13.71 4.47 47.61
N LYS A 99 13.14 5.68 47.71
CA LYS A 99 13.28 6.51 48.92
C LYS A 99 12.51 5.82 50.05
N PRO A 100 13.11 5.55 51.22
CA PRO A 100 12.41 4.95 52.34
C PRO A 100 11.26 5.85 52.83
N PRO A 101 10.07 5.30 53.11
CA PRO A 101 9.02 6.03 53.81
C PRO A 101 9.47 6.35 55.23
N ASN A 102 9.41 7.62 55.61
CA ASN A 102 9.83 8.12 56.91
C ASN A 102 8.67 7.97 57.91
N THR A 103 8.34 6.75 58.31
CA THR A 103 7.36 6.49 59.38
C THR A 103 8.13 6.15 60.67
N SER A 104 8.28 7.16 61.52
CA SER A 104 9.00 7.02 62.79
C SER A 104 8.17 6.23 63.80
N LEU A 105 8.76 5.17 64.37
CA LEU A 105 8.15 4.28 65.38
C LEU A 105 7.79 5.01 66.70
N LEU A 106 8.13 6.29 66.82
CA LEU A 106 7.83 7.15 67.96
C LEU A 106 6.37 7.65 67.97
N GLN A 107 5.68 7.65 66.83
CA GLN A 107 4.25 8.01 66.78
C GLN A 107 3.35 6.88 67.27
N SER A 108 3.78 5.61 67.18
CA SER A 108 3.00 4.47 67.69
C SER A 108 3.09 4.29 69.21
N GLY A 109 4.01 4.97 69.89
CA GLY A 109 4.23 4.85 71.35
C GLY A 109 3.49 5.88 72.21
N ALA A 110 2.93 6.94 71.62
CA ALA A 110 2.29 8.04 72.37
C ALA A 110 0.78 7.84 72.63
N ALA A 111 0.23 6.66 72.33
CA ALA A 111 -1.19 6.33 72.51
C ALA A 111 -1.49 5.48 73.76
N PHE A 112 -0.53 5.32 74.67
CA PHE A 112 -0.72 4.64 75.95
C PHE A 112 -0.09 5.45 77.09
N LEU A 113 -0.82 6.47 77.53
CA LEU A 113 -0.88 7.05 78.88
C LEU A 113 -2.10 7.99 78.93
#